data_AF-A0A536DIG0-F1
#
_entry.id   AF-A0A536DIG0-F1
#
_cell.length_a   1.000
_cell.length_b   1.000
_cell.length_c   1.000
_cell.angle_alpha   90.00
_cell.angle_beta   90.00
_cell.angle_gamma   90.00
#
_symmetry.space_group_name_H-M   'P 1'
#
loop_
_entity.id
_entity.type
_entity.pdbx_description
1 polymer ?
#
loop_
_entity_poly.entity_id
_entity_poly.type
_entity_poly.pdbx_seq_one_letter_code
_entity_poly.pdbx_strand_id
1 'polypeptide(L)'
;MLGPLDRGDRAEALAAYSAEGARMAVTVDDMIEAFLAKKHTVGAALETQAETSFDQTRFIAILLSILAVGLGLGIGFFLWRSIARGVGQVATAAKGLAVGDLNQRIPLESDDEIGQMAAAAREMIAWTGCCSPARSLSV
;
A
#
# COMPACT_ATOMS: atom_id res chain seq x y z
N MET A 1 28.56 -16.58 -62.38
CA MET A 1 29.53 -15.60 -61.85
C MET A 1 31.01 -15.91 -62.17
N LEU A 2 31.34 -16.89 -63.04
CA LEU A 2 32.74 -17.26 -63.33
C LEU A 2 33.19 -16.98 -64.79
N GLY A 3 32.34 -16.39 -65.64
CA GLY A 3 32.65 -16.17 -67.07
C GLY A 3 33.93 -15.37 -67.38
N PRO A 4 34.34 -14.37 -66.57
CA PRO A 4 35.60 -13.64 -66.78
C PRO A 4 36.84 -14.46 -66.42
N LEU A 5 36.73 -15.40 -65.48
CA LEU A 5 37.84 -16.29 -65.07
C LEU A 5 38.14 -17.35 -66.13
N ASP A 6 37.13 -17.77 -66.89
CA ASP A 6 37.22 -18.81 -67.93
C ASP A 6 37.95 -18.34 -69.21
N ARG A 7 37.95 -17.02 -69.48
CA ARG A 7 38.67 -16.40 -70.62
C ARG A 7 40.13 -16.01 -70.32
N GLY A 8 40.60 -16.23 -69.08
CA GLY A 8 41.95 -15.83 -68.64
C GLY A 8 42.14 -14.31 -68.50
N ASP A 9 41.08 -13.51 -68.63
CA ASP A 9 41.13 -12.05 -68.52
C ASP A 9 41.13 -11.62 -67.05
N ARG A 10 42.34 -11.53 -66.49
CA ARG A 10 42.57 -11.17 -65.09
C ARG A 10 42.08 -9.76 -64.75
N ALA A 11 42.09 -8.82 -65.71
CA ALA A 11 41.69 -7.43 -65.46
C ALA A 11 40.17 -7.33 -65.30
N GLU A 12 39.41 -8.01 -66.16
CA GLU A 12 37.94 -8.06 -66.09
C GLU A 12 37.47 -8.80 -64.82
N ALA A 13 38.14 -9.89 -64.45
CA ALA A 13 37.84 -10.64 -63.22
C ALA A 13 38.08 -9.81 -61.94
N LEU A 14 39.18 -9.04 -61.88
CA LEU A 14 39.48 -8.15 -60.76
C LEU A 14 38.48 -6.99 -60.67
N ALA A 15 38.09 -6.41 -61.80
CA ALA A 15 37.10 -5.32 -61.83
C ALA A 15 35.70 -5.79 -61.41
N ALA A 16 35.26 -6.98 -61.84
CA ALA A 16 34.00 -7.55 -61.41
C ALA A 16 34.01 -7.90 -59.91
N TYR A 17 35.12 -8.45 -59.41
CA TYR A 17 35.29 -8.77 -57.99
C TYR A 17 35.32 -7.53 -57.11
N SER A 18 36.02 -6.47 -57.52
CA SER A 18 36.07 -5.21 -56.76
C SER A 18 34.71 -4.48 -56.77
N ALA A 19 33.98 -4.51 -57.88
CA ALA A 19 32.64 -3.93 -57.97
C ALA A 19 31.62 -4.67 -57.09
N GLU A 20 31.63 -6.00 -57.10
CA GLU A 20 30.74 -6.80 -56.26
C GLU A 20 31.12 -6.70 -54.78
N GLY A 21 32.42 -6.72 -54.47
CA GLY A 21 32.94 -6.49 -53.12
C GLY A 21 32.57 -5.12 -52.58
N ALA A 22 32.64 -4.07 -53.40
CA ALA A 22 32.22 -2.72 -53.01
C ALA A 22 30.71 -2.64 -52.71
N ARG A 23 29.86 -3.29 -53.51
CA ARG A 23 28.41 -3.34 -53.22
C ARG A 23 28.10 -4.07 -51.92
N MET A 24 28.79 -5.18 -51.67
CA MET A 24 28.59 -5.96 -50.46
C MET A 24 29.11 -5.23 -49.23
N ALA A 25 30.22 -4.48 -49.34
CA ALA A 25 30.72 -3.61 -48.29
C ALA A 25 29.69 -2.53 -47.91
N VAL A 26 29.09 -1.84 -48.89
CA VAL A 26 28.04 -0.84 -48.64
C VAL A 26 26.83 -1.46 -47.95
N THR A 27 26.39 -2.65 -48.41
CA THR A 27 25.25 -3.35 -47.79
C THR A 27 25.53 -3.72 -46.33
N VAL A 28 26.75 -4.20 -46.04
CA VAL A 28 27.16 -4.55 -44.68
C VAL A 28 27.25 -3.31 -43.79
N ASP A 29 27.80 -2.21 -44.29
CA ASP A 29 27.86 -0.93 -43.56
C ASP A 29 26.45 -0.41 -43.24
N ASP A 30 25.52 -0.43 -44.20
CA ASP A 30 24.13 -0.03 -43.98
C ASP A 30 23.45 -0.89 -42.89
N MET A 31 23.71 -2.21 -42.90
CA MET A 31 23.17 -3.12 -41.89
C MET A 31 23.78 -2.88 -40.49
N ILE A 32 25.08 -2.57 -40.43
CA ILE A 32 25.76 -2.22 -39.18
C ILE A 32 25.20 -0.92 -38.62
N GLU A 33 25.06 0.12 -39.46
CA GLU A 33 24.52 1.41 -39.04
C GLU A 33 23.06 1.28 -38.57
N ALA A 34 22.22 0.55 -39.32
CA ALA A 34 20.84 0.27 -38.92
C ALA A 34 20.76 -0.49 -37.58
N PHE A 35 21.65 -1.47 -37.35
CA PHE A 35 21.72 -2.21 -36.10
C PHE A 35 22.18 -1.33 -34.93
N LEU A 36 23.20 -0.49 -35.13
CA LEU A 36 23.69 0.45 -34.12
C LEU A 36 22.61 1.47 -33.77
N ALA A 37 21.93 2.05 -34.77
CA ALA A 37 20.80 2.96 -34.57
C ALA A 37 19.66 2.31 -33.76
N LYS A 38 19.33 1.04 -34.06
CA LYS A 38 18.34 0.28 -33.28
C LYS A 38 18.81 0.03 -31.85
N LYS A 39 20.08 -0.30 -31.64
CA LYS A 39 20.63 -0.48 -30.29
C LYS A 39 20.63 0.81 -29.47
N HIS A 40 20.94 1.94 -30.07
CA HIS A 40 20.87 3.24 -29.40
C HIS A 40 19.43 3.59 -29.01
N THR A 41 18.47 3.42 -29.91
CA THR A 41 17.06 3.73 -29.60
C THR A 41 16.46 2.78 -28.55
N VAL A 42 16.77 1.49 -28.62
CA VAL A 42 16.34 0.51 -27.61
C VAL A 42 17.05 0.74 -26.27
N GLY A 43 18.35 1.08 -26.29
CA GLY A 43 19.11 1.41 -25.09
C GLY A 43 18.55 2.62 -24.35
N ALA A 44 18.30 3.72 -25.07
CA ALA A 44 17.69 4.92 -24.49
C ALA A 44 16.26 4.68 -23.98
N ALA A 45 15.47 3.85 -24.69
CA ALA A 45 14.15 3.44 -24.25
C ALA A 45 14.20 2.57 -22.99
N LEU A 46 15.20 1.69 -22.84
CA LEU A 46 15.39 0.87 -21.65
C LEU A 46 15.81 1.71 -20.44
N GLU A 47 16.69 2.71 -20.61
CA GLU A 47 17.08 3.62 -19.53
C GLU A 47 15.86 4.40 -19.00
N THR A 48 15.09 5.02 -19.90
CA THR A 48 13.86 5.75 -19.52
C THR A 48 12.77 4.85 -18.95
N GLN A 49 12.62 3.62 -19.46
CA GLN A 49 11.66 2.65 -18.93
C GLN A 49 12.08 2.11 -17.56
N ALA A 50 13.37 1.95 -17.31
CA ALA A 50 13.90 1.60 -16.00
C ALA A 50 13.59 2.71 -14.99
N GLU A 51 13.93 3.97 -15.30
CA GLU A 51 13.67 5.11 -14.41
C GLU A 51 12.18 5.27 -14.07
N THR A 52 11.31 5.21 -15.08
CA THR A 52 9.85 5.32 -14.87
C THR A 52 9.27 4.16 -14.05
N SER A 53 9.78 2.94 -14.22
CA SER A 53 9.36 1.78 -13.42
C SER A 53 9.80 1.91 -11.96
N PHE A 54 10.98 2.47 -11.71
CA PHE A 54 11.47 2.74 -10.36
C PHE A 54 10.63 3.80 -9.65
N ASP A 55 10.29 4.90 -10.32
CA ASP A 55 9.48 5.97 -9.74
C ASP A 55 8.05 5.52 -9.44
N GLN A 56 7.43 4.76 -10.34
CA GLN A 56 6.09 4.19 -10.10
C GLN A 56 6.08 3.23 -8.91
N THR A 57 7.06 2.33 -8.84
CA THR A 57 7.20 1.37 -7.73
C THR A 57 7.42 2.11 -6.41
N ARG A 58 8.27 3.13 -6.41
CA ARG A 58 8.55 3.96 -5.24
C ARG A 58 7.32 4.73 -4.79
N PHE A 59 6.56 5.33 -5.71
CA PHE A 59 5.33 6.04 -5.40
C PHE A 59 4.30 5.12 -4.74
N ILE A 60 4.07 3.93 -5.31
CA ILE A 60 3.14 2.93 -4.75
C ILE A 60 3.61 2.48 -3.35
N ALA A 61 4.90 2.19 -3.18
CA ALA A 61 5.45 1.77 -1.89
C ALA A 61 5.29 2.86 -0.80
N ILE A 62 5.55 4.13 -1.14
CA ILE A 62 5.34 5.26 -0.22
C ILE A 62 3.86 5.41 0.12
N LEU A 63 2.98 5.35 -0.88
CA LEU A 63 1.53 5.48 -0.67
C LEU A 63 0.99 4.37 0.24
N LEU A 64 1.40 3.12 0.02
CA LEU A 64 1.02 1.99 0.87
C LEU A 64 1.56 2.14 2.30
N SER A 65 2.79 2.64 2.45
CA SER A 65 3.38 2.88 3.77
C SER A 65 2.61 3.95 4.55
N ILE A 66 2.25 5.05 3.89
CA ILE A 66 1.45 6.13 4.49
C ILE A 66 0.06 5.61 4.88
N LEU A 67 -0.59 4.84 4.00
CA LEU A 67 -1.88 4.22 4.32
C LEU A 67 -1.80 3.25 5.49
N ALA A 68 -0.77 2.42 5.56
CA ALA A 68 -0.57 1.48 6.66
C ALA A 68 -0.41 2.21 8.00
N VAL A 69 0.41 3.26 8.04
CA VAL A 69 0.58 4.11 9.22
C VAL A 69 -0.73 4.82 9.57
N GLY A 70 -1.41 5.40 8.58
CA GLY A 70 -2.67 6.11 8.77
C GLY A 70 -3.77 5.22 9.32
N LEU A 71 -3.90 4.00 8.80
CA LEU A 71 -4.85 3.00 9.30
C LEU A 71 -4.49 2.53 10.71
N GLY A 72 -3.22 2.26 10.98
CA GLY A 72 -2.76 1.88 12.32
C GLY A 72 -3.06 2.96 13.36
N LEU A 73 -2.76 4.21 13.05
CA LEU A 73 -3.08 5.36 13.91
C LEU A 73 -4.59 5.56 14.04
N GLY A 74 -5.34 5.46 12.95
CA GLY A 74 -6.79 5.64 12.95
C GLY A 74 -7.51 4.59 13.80
N ILE A 75 -7.20 3.31 13.59
CA ILE A 75 -7.76 2.20 14.37
C ILE A 75 -7.33 2.29 15.83
N GLY A 76 -6.03 2.51 16.10
CA GLY A 76 -5.52 2.63 17.46
C GLY A 76 -6.16 3.78 18.23
N PHE A 77 -6.28 4.96 17.60
CA PHE A 77 -6.94 6.12 18.19
C PHE A 77 -8.42 5.88 18.44
N PHE A 78 -9.13 5.25 17.49
CA PHE A 78 -10.54 4.92 17.63
C PHE A 78 -10.79 3.97 18.81
N LEU A 79 -10.03 2.87 18.88
CA LEU A 79 -10.13 1.88 19.97
C LEU A 79 -9.75 2.48 21.33
N TRP A 80 -8.66 3.25 21.40
CA TRP A 80 -8.28 3.96 22.63
C TRP A 80 -9.44 4.85 23.12
N ARG A 81 -10.04 5.62 22.21
CA ARG A 81 -11.10 6.58 22.52
C ARG A 81 -12.38 5.88 22.97
N SER A 82 -12.78 4.77 22.34
CA SER A 82 -14.00 4.04 22.72
C SER A 82 -13.84 3.36 24.08
N ILE A 83 -12.75 2.62 24.29
CA ILE A 83 -12.50 1.86 25.52
C ILE A 83 -12.31 2.81 26.71
N ALA A 84 -11.44 3.82 26.60
CA ALA A 84 -11.17 4.72 27.71
C ALA A 84 -12.43 5.48 28.15
N ARG A 85 -13.31 5.85 27.21
CA ARG A 85 -14.60 6.49 27.54
C ARG A 85 -15.57 5.54 28.20
N GLY A 86 -15.72 4.31 27.71
CA GLY A 86 -16.65 3.33 28.28
C GLY A 86 -16.23 2.93 29.69
N VAL A 87 -14.97 2.55 29.87
CA VAL A 87 -14.39 2.20 31.17
C VAL A 87 -14.46 3.39 32.13
N GLY A 88 -14.15 4.60 31.67
CA GLY A 88 -14.24 5.81 32.49
C GLY A 88 -15.65 6.09 33.02
N GLN A 89 -16.69 5.87 32.20
CA GLN A 89 -18.09 6.05 32.64
C GLN A 89 -18.48 5.05 33.73
N VAL A 90 -18.14 3.77 33.55
CA VAL A 90 -18.44 2.73 34.54
C VAL A 90 -17.66 2.98 35.84
N ALA A 91 -16.37 3.37 35.74
CA ALA A 91 -15.56 3.70 36.90
C ALA A 91 -16.12 4.90 37.69
N THR A 92 -16.61 5.94 37.01
CA THR A 92 -17.27 7.08 37.65
C THR A 92 -18.54 6.66 38.38
N ALA A 93 -19.39 5.84 37.75
CA ALA A 93 -20.60 5.33 38.39
C ALA A 93 -20.30 4.47 39.62
N ALA A 94 -19.31 3.57 39.53
CA ALA A 94 -18.88 2.76 40.65
C ALA A 94 -18.35 3.61 41.82
N LYS A 95 -17.61 4.69 41.54
CA LYS A 95 -17.15 5.63 42.58
C LYS A 95 -18.31 6.36 43.26
N GLY A 96 -19.32 6.79 42.50
CA GLY A 96 -20.53 7.40 43.07
C GLY A 96 -21.28 6.42 43.97
N LEU A 97 -21.43 5.18 43.52
CA LEU A 97 -22.06 4.12 44.30
C LEU A 97 -21.31 3.83 45.61
N ALA A 98 -19.96 3.87 45.59
CA ALA A 98 -19.13 3.65 46.77
C ALA A 98 -19.33 4.70 47.88
N VAL A 99 -19.79 5.91 47.53
CA VAL A 99 -20.14 6.96 48.51
C VAL A 99 -21.64 7.05 48.79
N GLY A 100 -22.42 6.06 48.33
CA GLY A 100 -23.86 5.97 48.57
C GLY A 100 -24.73 6.80 47.62
N ASP A 101 -24.16 7.37 46.55
CA ASP A 101 -24.95 8.04 45.53
C ASP A 101 -25.51 7.02 44.53
N LEU A 102 -26.83 6.82 44.59
CA LEU A 102 -27.57 5.90 43.72
C LEU A 102 -28.07 6.57 42.43
N ASN A 103 -27.92 7.89 42.28
CA ASN A 103 -28.36 8.62 41.08
C ASN A 103 -27.33 8.59 39.94
N GLN A 104 -26.56 7.51 39.85
CA GLN A 104 -25.53 7.32 38.82
C GLN A 104 -26.17 6.91 37.49
N ARG A 105 -25.75 7.56 36.40
CA ARG A 105 -26.20 7.24 35.05
C ARG A 105 -25.03 6.76 34.21
N ILE A 106 -25.21 5.61 33.57
CA ILE A 106 -24.25 5.03 32.62
C ILE A 106 -24.93 4.98 31.25
N PRO A 107 -24.81 6.05 30.43
CA PRO A 107 -25.41 6.13 29.10
C PRO A 107 -24.66 5.30 28.04
N LEU A 108 -23.72 4.43 28.46
CA LEU A 108 -23.00 3.56 27.56
C LEU A 108 -23.93 2.48 27.01
N GLU A 109 -24.15 2.55 25.70
CA GLU A 109 -24.77 1.53 24.87
C GLU A 109 -23.67 0.94 23.97
N SER A 110 -23.35 -0.33 24.20
CA SER A 110 -22.33 -1.07 23.47
C SER A 110 -22.70 -2.56 23.55
N ASP A 111 -22.41 -3.31 22.48
CA ASP A 111 -22.69 -4.75 22.41
C ASP A 111 -21.47 -5.60 22.80
N ASP A 112 -20.40 -4.95 23.26
CA ASP A 112 -19.16 -5.59 23.72
C ASP A 112 -19.14 -5.87 25.23
N GLU A 113 -18.02 -6.39 25.73
CA GLU A 113 -17.80 -6.69 27.14
C GLU A 113 -17.91 -5.44 28.02
N ILE A 114 -17.59 -4.25 27.49
CA ILE A 114 -17.72 -2.98 28.24
C ILE A 114 -19.21 -2.61 28.38
N GLY A 115 -20.01 -2.85 27.35
CA GLY A 115 -21.46 -2.72 27.39
C GLY A 115 -22.12 -3.67 28.40
N GLN A 116 -21.68 -4.93 28.42
CA GLN A 116 -22.14 -5.91 29.42
C GLN A 116 -21.77 -5.47 30.85
N MET A 117 -20.56 -4.94 31.04
CA MET A 117 -20.14 -4.38 32.33
C MET A 117 -20.99 -3.18 32.75
N ALA A 118 -21.30 -2.28 31.83
CA ALA A 118 -22.21 -1.15 32.09
C ALA A 118 -23.63 -1.61 32.45
N ALA A 119 -24.14 -2.65 31.78
CA ALA A 119 -25.45 -3.22 32.08
C ALA A 119 -25.50 -3.81 33.51
N ALA A 120 -24.50 -4.60 33.90
CA ALA A 120 -24.40 -5.16 35.24
C ALA A 120 -24.33 -4.07 36.32
N ALA A 121 -23.58 -2.98 36.07
CA ALA A 121 -23.51 -1.85 36.98
C ALA A 121 -24.87 -1.15 37.14
N ARG A 122 -25.65 -0.97 36.05
CA ARG A 122 -27.02 -0.43 36.13
C ARG A 122 -27.95 -1.32 36.94
N GLU A 123 -27.87 -2.64 36.77
CA GLU A 123 -28.67 -3.60 37.54
C GLU A 123 -28.34 -3.55 39.03
N MET A 124 -27.06 -3.44 39.39
CA MET A 124 -26.62 -3.29 40.78
C MET A 124 -27.19 -2.02 41.43
N ILE A 125 -27.16 -0.88 40.72
CA ILE A 125 -27.73 0.40 41.18
C ILE A 125 -29.24 0.27 41.38
N ALA A 126 -29.95 -0.36 40.42
CA ALA A 126 -31.39 -0.56 40.51
C ALA A 126 -31.77 -1.46 41.71
N TRP A 127 -31.02 -2.54 41.93
CA TRP A 127 -31.24 -3.45 43.06
C TRP A 127 -31.00 -2.78 44.40
N THR A 128 -29.88 -2.05 44.56
CA THR A 128 -29.58 -1.32 45.80
C THR A 128 -30.61 -0.22 46.09
N GLY A 129 -31.14 0.46 45.07
CA GLY A 129 -32.22 1.44 45.24
C GLY A 129 -33.53 0.83 45.76
N CYS A 130 -33.85 -0.40 45.36
CA CYS A 130 -35.07 -1.10 45.75
C CYS A 130 -34.94 -1.77 47.13
N CYS A 131 -33.78 -2.39 47.43
CA CYS A 131 -33.58 -3.23 48.60
C CYS A 131 -32.73 -2.60 49.72
N SER A 132 -32.34 -1.32 49.61
CA SER A 132 -31.62 -0.64 50.70
C SER A 132 -32.50 -0.52 51.96
N PRO A 133 -32.05 -1.03 53.13
CA PRO A 133 -32.82 -1.00 54.38
C PRO A 133 -33.08 0.43 54.91
N ALA A 134 -32.48 1.46 54.31
CA ALA A 134 -32.71 2.86 54.67
C ALA A 134 -34.07 3.41 54.18
N ARG A 135 -34.72 2.77 53.19
CA ARG A 135 -35.99 3.27 52.62
C ARG A 135 -37.24 2.86 53.42
N SER A 136 -37.13 1.87 54.32
CA SER A 136 -38.28 1.32 55.07
C SER A 136 -38.62 2.03 56.39
N LEU A 137 -37.89 3.08 56.79
CA LEU A 137 -38.12 3.83 58.04
C LEU A 137 -38.78 5.22 57.83
N SER A 138 -39.36 5.47 56.65
CA SER A 138 -39.97 6.76 56.30
C SER A 138 -41.50 6.77 56.21
N VAL A 139 -42.17 5.81 56.87
CA VAL A 139 -43.63 5.79 57.08
C VAL A 139 -43.95 5.43 58.51
#